data_AF-A0A7T0C028-F1
#
_entry.id   AF-A0A7T0C028-F1
#
_cell.length_a   1.000
_cell.length_b   1.000
_cell.length_c   1.000
_cell.angle_alpha   90.00
_cell.angle_beta   90.00
_cell.angle_gamma   90.00
#
_symmetry.space_group_name_H-M   'P 1'
#
loop_
_entity.id
_entity.type
_entity.pdbx_description
1 polymer ?
#
loop_
_entity_poly.entity_id
_entity_poly.type
_entity_poly.pdbx_seq_one_letter_code
_entity_poly.pdbx_strand_id
1 'polypeptide(L)'
;MFPGDLLLPDMKLWGSVENYYPALCQFFSQIEEKLGGQVCIAAHPKSDHGDRPAYFGGRPVFKNQTFQMVRDCRFLITHASTAIGYAVIYRKPVVFITTNEAEKDIKFSVEIAESARSLGKAAVNIDSPLSIDWEAELQVNYPMYEEYMNSYVKKSGSENLNTWQIFSNRIKRFK
;
A
#
# COMPACT_ATOMS: atom_id res chain seq x y z
N MET A 1 -10.62 -10.17 -9.32
CA MET A 1 -10.69 -9.24 -8.17
C MET A 1 -12.15 -9.03 -7.72
N PHE A 2 -12.40 -8.85 -6.41
CA PHE A 2 -13.76 -8.68 -5.87
C PHE A 2 -14.42 -7.41 -6.44
N PRO A 3 -15.71 -7.42 -6.83
CA PRO A 3 -16.35 -6.27 -7.48
C PRO A 3 -16.30 -4.97 -6.67
N GLY A 4 -16.28 -5.04 -5.33
CA GLY A 4 -16.15 -3.86 -4.46
C GLY A 4 -14.75 -3.21 -4.46
N ASP A 5 -13.76 -3.84 -5.08
CA ASP A 5 -12.41 -3.30 -5.23
C ASP A 5 -12.29 -2.41 -6.49
N LEU A 6 -13.35 -2.35 -7.32
CA LEU A 6 -13.45 -1.42 -8.44
C LEU A 6 -13.66 0.01 -7.91
N LEU A 7 -12.67 0.87 -8.15
CA LEU A 7 -12.74 2.28 -7.76
C LEU A 7 -13.68 3.10 -8.66
N LEU A 8 -13.88 2.64 -9.90
CA LEU A 8 -14.72 3.27 -10.91
C LEU A 8 -15.57 2.22 -11.67
N PRO A 9 -16.81 2.54 -12.06
CA PRO A 9 -17.75 1.60 -12.68
C PRO A 9 -17.28 0.93 -13.97
N ASP A 10 -16.29 1.51 -14.67
CA ASP A 10 -15.82 1.06 -16.00
C ASP A 10 -14.36 0.57 -16.00
N MET A 11 -13.75 0.35 -14.84
CA MET A 11 -12.39 -0.17 -14.79
C MET A 11 -12.36 -1.65 -15.18
N LYS A 12 -11.58 -1.96 -16.21
CA LYS A 12 -11.20 -3.35 -16.51
C LYS A 12 -10.32 -3.87 -15.38
N LEU A 13 -10.66 -5.05 -14.85
CA LEU A 13 -9.84 -5.72 -13.85
C LEU A 13 -8.48 -6.10 -14.47
N TRP A 14 -7.39 -5.77 -13.77
CA TRP A 14 -6.03 -6.17 -14.14
C TRP A 14 -5.72 -7.62 -13.77
N GLY A 15 -6.62 -8.30 -13.06
CA GLY A 15 -6.45 -9.70 -12.65
C GLY A 15 -7.76 -10.43 -12.36
N SER A 16 -7.72 -11.75 -12.53
CA SER A 16 -8.82 -12.66 -12.27
C SER A 16 -8.99 -12.90 -10.76
N VAL A 17 -10.22 -13.19 -10.29
CA VAL A 17 -10.45 -13.52 -8.87
C VAL A 17 -9.74 -14.84 -8.53
N GLU A 18 -9.78 -15.74 -9.49
CA GLU A 18 -9.37 -17.13 -9.43
C GLU A 18 -7.86 -17.28 -9.28
N ASN A 19 -7.07 -16.36 -9.84
CA ASN A 19 -5.61 -16.37 -9.67
C ASN A 19 -5.17 -15.44 -8.54
N TYR A 20 -5.77 -14.25 -8.43
CA TYR A 20 -5.29 -13.21 -7.51
C TYR A 20 -5.38 -13.59 -6.03
N TYR A 21 -6.55 -14.05 -5.56
CA TYR A 21 -6.74 -14.34 -4.14
C TYR A 21 -5.95 -15.58 -3.67
N PRO A 22 -5.86 -16.67 -4.45
CA PRO A 22 -4.97 -17.77 -4.10
C PRO A 22 -3.50 -17.35 -4.03
N ALA A 23 -3.00 -16.57 -5.00
CA ALA A 23 -1.62 -16.06 -4.98
C ALA A 23 -1.36 -15.20 -3.73
N LEU A 24 -2.27 -14.27 -3.41
CA LEU A 24 -2.20 -13.49 -2.17
C LEU A 24 -2.18 -14.38 -0.92
N CYS A 25 -3.11 -15.33 -0.82
CA CYS A 25 -3.21 -16.19 0.36
C CYS A 25 -1.95 -17.04 0.54
N GLN A 26 -1.41 -17.58 -0.55
CA GLN A 26 -0.17 -18.33 -0.53
C GLN A 26 1.01 -17.44 -0.08
N PHE A 27 1.10 -16.22 -0.60
CA PHE A 27 2.12 -15.25 -0.19
C PHE A 27 2.01 -14.88 1.29
N PHE A 28 0.81 -14.57 1.76
CA PHE A 28 0.55 -14.23 3.15
C PHE A 28 0.91 -15.37 4.09
N SER A 29 0.56 -16.62 3.74
CA SER A 29 0.92 -17.78 4.56
C SER A 29 2.43 -17.97 4.65
N GLN A 30 3.15 -17.78 3.54
CA GLN A 30 4.62 -17.85 3.55
C GLN A 30 5.24 -16.75 4.42
N ILE A 31 4.69 -15.53 4.40
CA ILE A 31 5.13 -14.44 5.26
C ILE A 31 4.88 -14.76 6.74
N GLU A 32 3.68 -15.22 7.07
CA GLU A 32 3.29 -15.54 8.45
C GLU A 32 4.18 -16.64 9.02
N GLU A 33 4.46 -17.68 8.22
CA GLU A 33 5.38 -18.76 8.58
C GLU A 33 6.82 -18.25 8.75
N LYS A 34 7.32 -17.45 7.81
CA LYS A 34 8.73 -17.03 7.79
C LYS A 34 9.07 -15.95 8.81
N LEU A 35 8.18 -14.99 9.01
CA LEU A 35 8.44 -13.79 9.81
C LEU A 35 7.71 -13.78 11.15
N GLY A 36 6.74 -14.68 11.34
CA GLY A 36 5.83 -14.67 12.46
C GLY A 36 4.84 -13.49 12.42
N GLY A 37 3.77 -13.62 13.21
CA GLY A 37 2.70 -12.62 13.28
C GLY A 37 1.51 -12.99 12.40
N GLN A 38 0.59 -12.04 12.24
CA GLN A 38 -0.67 -12.22 11.53
C GLN A 38 -0.82 -11.15 10.45
N VAL A 39 -1.17 -11.56 9.24
CA VAL A 39 -1.57 -10.62 8.19
C VAL A 39 -3.02 -10.17 8.44
N CYS A 40 -3.22 -8.86 8.48
CA CYS A 40 -4.52 -8.21 8.61
C CYS A 40 -4.79 -7.37 7.36
N ILE A 41 -6.02 -7.40 6.85
CA ILE A 41 -6.39 -6.72 5.61
C ILE A 41 -7.02 -5.37 5.93
N ALA A 42 -6.44 -4.29 5.41
CA ALA A 42 -7.06 -2.97 5.44
C ALA A 42 -7.97 -2.81 4.22
N ALA A 43 -9.29 -2.89 4.41
CA ALA A 43 -10.26 -2.76 3.31
C ALA A 43 -10.28 -1.33 2.75
N HIS A 44 -10.47 -1.22 1.44
CA HIS A 44 -10.71 0.07 0.80
C HIS A 44 -12.02 0.68 1.34
N PRO A 45 -12.12 2.01 1.59
CA PRO A 45 -13.34 2.61 2.16
C PRO A 45 -14.61 2.37 1.35
N LYS A 46 -14.48 2.16 0.03
CA LYS A 46 -15.59 1.84 -0.87
C LYS A 46 -15.85 0.34 -1.04
N SER A 47 -14.96 -0.54 -0.59
CA SER A 47 -15.19 -1.98 -0.66
C SER A 47 -16.07 -2.45 0.49
N ASP A 48 -16.77 -3.56 0.29
CA ASP A 48 -17.65 -4.17 1.28
C ASP A 48 -17.32 -5.65 1.41
N HIS A 49 -16.31 -5.93 2.22
CA HIS A 49 -15.91 -7.29 2.56
C HIS A 49 -16.47 -7.64 3.94
N GLY A 50 -16.80 -8.91 4.16
CA GLY A 50 -17.04 -9.40 5.51
C GLY A 50 -15.77 -9.37 6.36
N ASP A 51 -15.92 -9.55 7.68
CA ASP A 51 -14.81 -9.42 8.64
C ASP A 51 -13.70 -10.48 8.44
N ARG A 52 -14.06 -11.65 7.91
CA ARG A 52 -13.15 -12.80 7.68
C ARG A 52 -13.55 -13.58 6.44
N PRO A 53 -13.41 -13.02 5.23
CA PRO A 53 -13.88 -13.67 4.03
C PRO A 53 -12.96 -14.84 3.65
N ALA A 54 -13.56 -15.89 3.11
CA ALA A 54 -12.84 -17.11 2.73
C ALA A 54 -11.73 -16.84 1.69
N TYR A 55 -11.94 -15.89 0.78
CA TYR A 55 -10.95 -15.53 -0.25
C TYR A 55 -9.72 -14.78 0.28
N PHE A 56 -9.72 -14.30 1.53
CA PHE A 56 -8.50 -13.85 2.22
C PHE A 56 -7.91 -14.92 3.15
N GLY A 57 -8.38 -16.16 3.04
CA GLY A 57 -7.98 -17.26 3.92
C GLY A 57 -8.48 -17.08 5.36
N GLY A 58 -9.58 -16.34 5.56
CA GLY A 58 -10.14 -16.08 6.90
C GLY A 58 -9.36 -15.03 7.72
N ARG A 59 -8.42 -14.32 7.10
CA ARG A 59 -7.70 -13.22 7.74
C ARG A 59 -8.66 -12.06 8.09
N PRO A 60 -8.43 -11.39 9.23
CA PRO A 60 -9.30 -10.31 9.67
C PRO A 60 -9.19 -9.11 8.72
N VAL A 61 -10.35 -8.56 8.38
CA VAL A 61 -10.50 -7.39 7.52
C VAL A 61 -11.01 -6.23 8.36
N PHE A 62 -10.37 -5.07 8.21
CA PHE A 62 -10.75 -3.86 8.93
C PHE A 62 -10.98 -2.72 7.95
N LYS A 63 -12.14 -2.08 8.06
CA LYS A 63 -12.53 -0.92 7.26
C LYS A 63 -12.37 0.36 8.07
N ASN A 64 -11.95 1.45 7.43
CA ASN A 64 -11.76 2.78 8.04
C ASN A 64 -10.76 2.83 9.20
N GLN A 65 -9.83 1.87 9.27
CA GLN A 65 -8.81 1.78 10.31
C GLN A 65 -7.38 1.76 9.74
N THR A 66 -7.21 2.03 8.44
CA THR A 66 -5.91 1.94 7.74
C THR A 66 -4.81 2.73 8.44
N PHE A 67 -5.12 3.94 8.94
CA PHE A 67 -4.14 4.78 9.65
C PHE A 67 -3.63 4.12 10.94
N GLN A 68 -4.54 3.62 11.79
CA GLN A 68 -4.19 2.93 13.04
C GLN A 68 -3.45 1.63 12.75
N MET A 69 -3.92 0.86 11.77
CA MET A 69 -3.28 -0.39 11.37
C MET A 69 -1.85 -0.18 10.89
N VAL A 70 -1.59 0.84 10.06
CA VAL A 70 -0.25 1.15 9.59
C VAL A 70 0.65 1.63 10.74
N ARG A 71 0.13 2.44 11.66
CA ARG A 71 0.89 2.85 12.85
C ARG A 71 1.36 1.65 13.68
N ASP A 72 0.49 0.66 13.85
CA ASP A 72 0.70 -0.43 14.80
C ASP A 72 1.29 -1.70 14.14
N CYS A 73 1.38 -1.76 12.80
CA CYS A 73 1.97 -2.90 12.10
C CYS A 73 3.50 -2.93 12.16
N ARG A 74 4.08 -4.11 11.85
CA ARG A 74 5.52 -4.28 11.67
C ARG A 74 6.01 -3.74 10.32
N PHE A 75 5.24 -3.97 9.26
CA PHE A 75 5.48 -3.48 7.90
C PHE A 75 4.16 -3.48 7.10
N LEU A 76 4.13 -2.75 6.00
CA LEU A 76 2.99 -2.67 5.08
C LEU A 76 3.24 -3.53 3.85
N ILE A 77 2.22 -4.25 3.37
CA ILE A 77 2.22 -4.94 2.07
C ILE A 77 1.25 -4.18 1.16
N THR A 78 1.67 -3.79 -0.05
CA THR A 78 0.83 -3.01 -0.97
C THR A 78 1.25 -3.20 -2.43
N HIS A 79 0.33 -2.95 -3.36
CA HIS A 79 0.63 -2.75 -4.78
C HIS A 79 1.03 -1.28 -5.04
N ALA A 80 0.05 -0.36 -5.02
CA ALA A 80 0.24 1.06 -5.33
C ALA A 80 -0.72 1.98 -4.54
N SER A 81 -1.05 1.63 -3.29
CA SER A 81 -2.01 2.38 -2.48
C SER A 81 -1.45 3.73 -1.97
N THR A 82 -2.31 4.74 -1.81
CA THR A 82 -1.96 5.99 -1.11
C THR A 82 -1.66 5.78 0.38
N ALA A 83 -1.99 4.61 0.95
CA ALA A 83 -1.61 4.21 2.31
C ALA A 83 -0.08 4.20 2.53
N ILE A 84 0.72 4.18 1.45
CA ILE A 84 2.17 4.39 1.49
C ILE A 84 2.54 5.65 2.28
N GLY A 85 1.78 6.74 2.13
CA GLY A 85 2.03 7.98 2.88
C GLY A 85 1.97 7.78 4.39
N TYR A 86 1.08 6.93 4.90
CA TYR A 86 1.03 6.59 6.32
C TYR A 86 2.24 5.76 6.75
N ALA A 87 2.70 4.83 5.91
CA ALA A 87 3.91 4.05 6.19
C ALA A 87 5.15 4.96 6.25
N VAL A 88 5.24 5.95 5.36
CA VAL A 88 6.30 6.96 5.36
C VAL A 88 6.26 7.79 6.65
N ILE A 89 5.08 8.30 7.04
CA ILE A 89 4.90 9.08 8.28
C ILE A 89 5.36 8.28 9.51
N TYR A 90 4.99 7.00 9.59
CA TYR A 90 5.32 6.13 10.71
C TYR A 90 6.65 5.38 10.57
N ARG A 91 7.41 5.66 9.51
CA ARG A 91 8.69 4.99 9.20
C ARG A 91 8.56 3.48 9.24
N LYS A 92 7.49 2.95 8.65
CA LYS A 92 7.22 1.52 8.53
C LYS A 92 7.83 1.00 7.24
N PRO A 93 8.56 -0.14 7.26
CA PRO A 93 8.97 -0.79 6.03
C PRO A 93 7.75 -1.11 5.14
N VAL A 94 7.95 -1.06 3.82
CA VAL A 94 6.90 -1.33 2.83
C VAL A 94 7.42 -2.39 1.87
N VAL A 95 6.67 -3.48 1.75
CA VAL A 95 6.88 -4.56 0.79
C VAL A 95 5.91 -4.34 -0.36
N PHE A 96 6.46 -4.08 -1.54
CA PHE A 96 5.67 -3.92 -2.75
C PHE A 96 5.46 -5.27 -3.40
N ILE A 97 4.23 -5.56 -3.82
CA ILE A 97 3.90 -6.82 -4.48
C ILE A 97 3.30 -6.59 -5.86
N THR A 98 3.46 -7.57 -6.73
CA THR A 98 2.85 -7.64 -8.06
C THR A 98 2.50 -9.10 -8.39
N THR A 99 1.74 -9.34 -9.45
CA THR A 99 1.42 -10.66 -9.98
C THR A 99 1.70 -10.69 -11.48
N ASN A 100 1.76 -11.88 -12.08
CA ASN A 100 1.90 -12.05 -13.53
C ASN A 100 0.75 -11.40 -14.29
N GLU A 101 -0.45 -11.32 -13.70
CA GLU A 101 -1.59 -10.62 -14.30
C GLU A 101 -1.43 -9.09 -14.19
N ALA A 102 -1.00 -8.58 -13.03
CA ALA A 102 -0.72 -7.16 -12.84
C ALA A 102 0.38 -6.66 -13.78
N GLU A 103 1.43 -7.46 -14.00
CA GLU A 103 2.55 -7.13 -14.89
C GLU A 103 2.14 -7.05 -16.37
N LYS A 104 1.06 -7.74 -16.77
CA LYS A 104 0.51 -7.66 -18.14
C LYS A 104 -0.30 -6.38 -18.36
N ASP A 105 -0.79 -5.75 -17.30
CA ASP A 105 -1.43 -4.45 -17.39
C ASP A 105 -0.37 -3.34 -17.33
N ILE A 106 -0.12 -2.68 -18.46
CA ILE A 106 0.93 -1.66 -18.58
C ILE A 106 0.72 -0.51 -17.58
N LYS A 107 -0.52 -0.09 -17.34
CA LYS A 107 -0.76 1.06 -16.46
C LYS A 107 -0.50 0.67 -15.02
N PHE A 108 -1.09 -0.44 -14.59
CA PHE A 108 -0.99 -0.87 -13.20
C PHE A 108 0.42 -1.35 -12.83
N SER A 109 1.11 -2.04 -13.74
CA SER A 109 2.51 -2.43 -13.55
C SER A 109 3.44 -1.22 -13.39
N VAL A 110 3.25 -0.17 -14.19
CA VAL A 110 3.99 1.10 -14.05
C VAL A 110 3.67 1.77 -12.71
N GLU A 111 2.40 1.80 -12.30
CA GLU A 111 2.01 2.38 -11.00
C GLU A 111 2.67 1.66 -9.82
N ILE A 112 2.70 0.32 -9.83
CA ILE A 112 3.38 -0.48 -8.81
C ILE A 112 4.88 -0.19 -8.83
N ALA A 113 5.50 -0.24 -10.01
CA ALA A 113 6.94 -0.03 -10.15
C ALA A 113 7.37 1.36 -9.68
N GLU A 114 6.64 2.40 -10.07
CA GLU A 114 6.91 3.77 -9.66
C GLU A 114 6.66 3.98 -8.17
N SER A 115 5.61 3.37 -7.61
CA SER A 115 5.35 3.39 -6.15
C SER A 115 6.51 2.75 -5.38
N ALA A 116 6.99 1.59 -5.83
CA ALA A 116 8.14 0.92 -5.21
C ALA A 116 9.42 1.76 -5.34
N ARG A 117 9.70 2.27 -6.54
CA ARG A 117 10.86 3.13 -6.84
C ARG A 117 10.86 4.40 -6.00
N SER A 118 9.70 4.97 -5.70
CA SER A 118 9.57 6.17 -4.86
C SER A 118 10.11 5.97 -3.44
N LEU A 119 10.19 4.73 -2.96
CA LEU A 119 10.77 4.36 -1.67
C LEU A 119 12.11 3.62 -1.79
N GLY A 120 12.71 3.58 -3.00
CA GLY A 120 13.94 2.86 -3.28
C GLY A 120 13.80 1.34 -3.18
N LYS A 121 12.63 0.81 -3.53
CA LYS A 121 12.29 -0.62 -3.52
C LYS A 121 11.95 -1.11 -4.92
N ALA A 122 11.85 -2.44 -5.08
CA ALA A 122 11.26 -3.09 -6.23
C ALA A 122 10.04 -3.90 -5.79
N ALA A 123 9.11 -4.18 -6.70
CA ALA A 123 7.97 -5.03 -6.39
C ALA A 123 8.36 -6.51 -6.50
N VAL A 124 7.89 -7.30 -5.55
CA VAL A 124 8.02 -8.76 -5.55
C VAL A 124 6.86 -9.36 -6.33
N ASN A 125 7.15 -10.12 -7.38
CA ASN A 125 6.14 -10.92 -8.05
C ASN A 125 5.79 -12.16 -7.21
N ILE A 126 4.55 -12.23 -6.72
CA ILE A 126 4.09 -13.27 -5.79
C ILE A 126 3.60 -14.55 -6.48
N ASP A 127 3.51 -14.55 -7.82
CA ASP A 127 3.24 -15.77 -8.61
C ASP A 127 4.54 -16.56 -8.89
N SER A 128 5.69 -15.97 -8.59
CA SER A 128 7.01 -16.59 -8.76
C SER A 128 7.54 -17.14 -7.44
N PRO A 129 8.47 -18.12 -7.45
CA PRO A 129 9.11 -18.60 -6.23
C PRO A 129 9.72 -17.45 -5.43
N LEU A 130 9.37 -17.33 -4.14
CA LEU A 130 9.83 -16.24 -3.31
C LEU A 130 11.34 -16.37 -3.02
N SER A 131 12.09 -15.37 -3.47
CA SER A 131 13.51 -15.19 -3.13
C SER A 131 13.71 -13.78 -2.60
N ILE A 132 13.27 -13.55 -1.36
CA ILE A 132 13.31 -12.23 -0.72
C ILE A 132 14.33 -12.27 0.42
N ASP A 133 15.28 -11.33 0.38
CA ASP A 133 16.11 -11.00 1.54
C ASP A 133 15.26 -10.15 2.50
N TRP A 134 14.60 -10.81 3.45
CA TRP A 134 13.73 -10.14 4.41
C TRP A 134 14.45 -9.18 5.35
N GLU A 135 15.75 -9.38 5.58
CA GLU A 135 16.52 -8.47 6.43
C GLU A 135 16.68 -7.13 5.73
N ALA A 136 17.06 -7.15 4.45
CA ALA A 136 17.15 -5.96 3.60
C ALA A 136 15.78 -5.36 3.25
N GLU A 137 14.81 -6.22 2.95
CA GLU A 137 13.47 -5.80 2.51
C GLU A 137 12.72 -5.06 3.62
N LEU A 138 12.92 -5.46 4.88
CA LEU A 138 12.32 -4.81 6.05
C LEU A 138 13.14 -3.62 6.59
N GLN A 139 14.16 -3.14 5.86
CA GLN A 139 14.80 -1.85 6.17
C GLN A 139 14.08 -0.68 5.51
N VAL A 140 14.03 0.44 6.25
CA VAL A 140 13.54 1.73 5.75
C VAL A 140 14.68 2.46 5.05
N ASN A 141 14.44 2.88 3.80
CA ASN A 141 15.34 3.79 3.08
C ASN A 141 15.02 5.23 3.48
N TYR A 142 15.64 5.70 4.57
CA TYR A 142 15.39 7.03 5.15
C TYR A 142 15.53 8.18 4.13
N PRO A 143 16.59 8.26 3.30
CA PRO A 143 16.69 9.29 2.27
C PRO A 143 15.48 9.32 1.32
N MET A 144 15.02 8.16 0.86
CA MET A 144 13.84 8.07 -0.01
C MET A 144 12.55 8.42 0.72
N TYR A 145 12.43 8.10 2.01
CA TYR A 145 11.26 8.46 2.82
C TYR A 145 11.19 9.97 3.05
N GLU A 146 12.32 10.63 3.31
CA GLU A 146 12.38 12.08 3.44
C GLU A 146 12.03 12.77 2.12
N GLU A 147 12.52 12.24 0.99
CA GLU A 147 12.15 12.75 -0.34
C GLU A 147 10.65 12.56 -0.62
N TYR A 148 10.10 11.38 -0.32
CA TYR A 148 8.66 11.12 -0.44
C TYR A 148 7.85 12.07 0.45
N MET A 149 8.25 12.24 1.71
CA MET A 149 7.60 13.15 2.65
C MET A 149 7.59 14.57 2.08
N ASN A 150 8.73 15.04 1.58
CA ASN A 150 8.90 16.38 1.03
C ASN A 150 8.09 16.62 -0.25
N SER A 151 7.96 15.59 -1.10
CA SER A 151 7.29 15.68 -2.41
C SER A 151 5.78 15.45 -2.34
N TYR A 152 5.30 14.59 -1.44
CA TYR A 152 3.91 14.12 -1.46
C TYR A 152 3.11 14.31 -0.16
N VAL A 153 3.77 14.50 0.99
CA VAL A 153 3.08 14.56 2.29
C VAL A 153 3.14 15.94 2.91
N LYS A 154 4.36 16.45 3.18
CA LYS A 154 4.60 17.76 3.76
C LYS A 154 5.97 18.28 3.33
N LYS A 155 5.97 19.32 2.49
CA LYS A 155 7.19 20.01 2.05
C LYS A 155 7.96 20.57 3.25
N SER A 156 9.26 20.30 3.30
CA SER A 156 10.14 20.89 4.32
C SER A 156 10.10 22.42 4.24
N GLY A 157 10.08 23.08 5.40
CA GLY A 157 9.95 24.54 5.50
C GLY A 157 8.54 25.10 5.24
N SER A 158 7.55 24.26 4.94
CA SER A 158 6.15 24.71 4.86
C SER A 158 5.56 25.02 6.24
N GLU A 159 4.61 25.95 6.27
CA GLU A 159 3.94 26.39 7.51
C GLU A 159 3.30 25.19 8.23
N ASN A 160 3.39 25.17 9.58
CA ASN A 160 2.70 24.15 10.38
C ASN A 160 1.22 24.50 10.60
N LEU A 161 0.52 24.69 9.48
CA LEU A 161 -0.91 24.97 9.40
C LEU A 161 -1.48 24.02 8.34
N ASN A 162 -2.75 23.64 8.45
CA ASN A 162 -3.39 22.95 7.31
C ASN A 162 -3.40 23.88 6.08
N THR A 163 -3.61 23.29 4.90
CA THR A 163 -3.58 24.00 3.62
C THR A 163 -4.59 25.14 3.53
N TRP A 164 -5.81 24.95 4.08
CA TRP A 164 -6.90 25.94 4.06
C TRP A 164 -6.61 27.30 4.74
N GLN A 165 -5.73 27.34 5.74
CA GLN A 165 -5.38 28.49 6.55
C GLN A 165 -4.16 29.15 5.97
N ILE A 166 -3.21 28.38 5.43
CA ILE A 166 -2.15 28.94 4.57
C ILE A 166 -2.80 29.72 3.43
N PHE A 167 -3.78 29.12 2.77
CA PHE A 167 -4.55 29.76 1.72
C PHE A 167 -5.33 30.99 2.22
N SER A 168 -6.10 30.86 3.31
CA SER A 168 -6.87 31.96 3.90
C SER A 168 -5.99 33.15 4.32
N ASN A 169 -4.86 32.86 4.98
CA ASN A 169 -3.89 33.86 5.43
C ASN A 169 -3.29 34.62 4.25
N ARG A 170 -2.99 33.94 3.14
CA ARG A 170 -2.48 34.58 1.92
C ARG A 170 -3.50 35.50 1.29
N ILE A 171 -4.76 35.07 1.15
CA ILE A 171 -5.84 35.92 0.60
C ILE A 171 -6.02 37.20 1.43
N LYS A 172 -6.00 37.10 2.76
CA LYS A 172 -6.17 38.26 3.65
C LYS A 172 -5.08 39.32 3.50
N ARG A 173 -3.88 38.97 3.01
CA ARG A 173 -2.77 39.91 2.78
C ARG A 173 -2.89 40.72 1.49
N PHE A 174 -3.80 40.36 0.59
CA PHE A 174 -4.07 41.08 -0.66
C PHE A 174 -5.20 42.11 -0.54
N LYS A 175 -5.76 42.29 0.66
CA LYS A 175 -6.68 43.38 1.00
C LYS A 175 -5.92 44.49 1.71
#